data_AF-A0A9X8ZC87-F1
#
_entry.id   AF-A0A9X8ZC87-F1
#
_cell.length_a   1.000
_cell.length_b   1.000
_cell.length_c   1.000
_cell.angle_alpha   90.00
_cell.angle_beta   90.00
_cell.angle_gamma   90.00
#
_symmetry.space_group_name_H-M   'P 1'
#
loop_
_entity.id
_entity.type
_entity.pdbx_description
1 polymer ?
#
loop_
_entity_poly.entity_id
_entity_poly.type
_entity_poly.pdbx_seq_one_letter_code
_entity_poly.pdbx_strand_id
1 'polypeptide(L)'
;MKMLKRKYGNRSEWKRVLDRKYAQAFLDTKEFKGYITLLHTIKVVKPLSVRYEDKNICIVDDGYMWLQQFPLEKKHSVTTMFDNNGNIVQWYIDVCLGIGVDNDIPYLDDLYLDIILLPSGEVIQKDADELEEAFLNGIIDKSLYDSAW
;
A
#
# COMPACT_ATOMS: atom_id res chain seq x y z
N MET A 1 17.91 14.13 -9.40
CA MET A 1 17.48 12.80 -8.95
C MET A 1 15.97 12.83 -8.76
N LYS A 2 15.24 11.93 -9.41
CA LYS A 2 13.81 11.75 -9.14
C LYS A 2 13.74 11.04 -7.78
N MET A 3 13.13 11.67 -6.78
CA MET A 3 12.96 11.04 -5.47
C MET A 3 11.98 9.87 -5.57
N LEU A 4 12.20 8.82 -4.77
CA LEU A 4 11.24 7.74 -4.61
C LEU A 4 9.88 8.29 -4.20
N LYS A 5 8.82 7.60 -4.61
CA LYS A 5 7.46 8.01 -4.34
C LYS A 5 7.12 7.76 -2.88
N ARG A 6 6.77 8.81 -2.13
CA ARG A 6 6.29 8.68 -0.76
C ARG A 6 4.79 8.41 -0.74
N LYS A 7 4.36 7.32 -0.08
CA LYS A 7 2.95 6.95 0.11
C LYS A 7 2.58 7.12 1.59
N TYR A 8 1.76 8.12 1.91
CA TYR A 8 1.26 8.38 3.26
C TYR A 8 0.02 7.53 3.60
N GLY A 9 -0.08 7.07 4.86
CA GLY A 9 -1.18 6.23 5.34
C GLY A 9 -2.56 6.92 5.36
N ASN A 10 -2.62 8.24 5.49
CA ASN A 10 -3.89 8.97 5.45
C ASN A 10 -4.44 9.23 4.03
N ARG A 11 -3.60 9.02 3.01
CA ARG A 11 -3.90 9.24 1.59
C ARG A 11 -4.56 10.62 1.32
N SER A 12 -4.20 11.68 2.04
CA SER A 12 -4.90 12.99 2.00
C SER A 12 -5.13 13.53 0.58
N GLU A 13 -4.15 13.38 -0.29
CA GLU A 13 -4.16 13.88 -1.68
C GLU A 13 -5.02 13.05 -2.65
N TRP A 14 -5.66 11.98 -2.18
CA TRP A 14 -6.37 11.04 -3.04
C TRP A 14 -7.75 11.56 -3.45
N LYS A 15 -7.77 12.35 -4.54
CA LYS A 15 -8.97 13.02 -5.11
C LYS A 15 -10.14 12.09 -5.45
N ARG A 16 -9.91 10.79 -5.52
CA ARG A 16 -10.96 9.78 -5.79
C ARG A 16 -11.94 9.66 -4.62
N VAL A 17 -11.48 9.87 -3.39
CA VAL A 17 -12.28 9.70 -2.17
C VAL A 17 -12.79 11.08 -1.76
N LEU A 18 -14.10 11.27 -1.93
CA LEU A 18 -14.84 12.51 -1.66
C LEU A 18 -15.06 12.71 -0.16
N ASP A 19 -15.41 11.64 0.54
CA ASP A 19 -15.61 11.63 1.98
C ASP A 19 -14.89 10.42 2.60
N ARG A 20 -14.22 10.65 3.73
CA ARG A 20 -13.39 9.64 4.38
C ARG A 20 -13.39 9.82 5.90
N LYS A 21 -13.18 8.70 6.59
CA LYS A 21 -12.72 8.69 7.98
C LYS A 21 -11.33 8.10 8.04
N TYR A 22 -10.51 8.62 8.93
CA TYR A 22 -9.15 8.17 9.16
C TYR A 22 -8.92 7.98 10.65
N ALA A 23 -8.28 6.86 11.00
CA ALA A 23 -7.78 6.59 12.34
C ALA A 23 -6.38 5.99 12.23
N GLN A 24 -5.58 6.17 13.28
CA GLN A 24 -4.27 5.53 13.39
C GLN A 24 -3.92 5.24 14.85
N ALA A 25 -3.06 4.26 15.06
CA ALA A 25 -2.47 3.95 16.34
C ALA A 25 -1.03 3.47 16.15
N PHE A 26 -0.16 3.80 17.10
CA PHE A 26 1.14 3.14 17.24
C PHE A 26 0.98 1.94 18.17
N LEU A 27 1.48 0.79 17.75
CA LEU A 27 1.49 -0.43 18.55
C LEU A 27 2.93 -0.83 18.84
N ASP A 28 3.18 -1.25 20.08
CA ASP A 28 4.42 -1.86 20.53
C ASP A 28 4.06 -3.12 21.32
N THR A 29 3.83 -4.21 20.59
CA THR A 29 3.54 -5.53 21.15
C THR A 29 4.64 -6.51 20.78
N LYS A 30 4.61 -7.72 21.36
CA LYS A 30 5.56 -8.77 21.05
C LYS A 30 5.46 -9.22 19.57
N GLU A 31 4.27 -9.15 19.00
CA GLU A 31 3.95 -9.62 17.64
C GLU A 31 4.13 -8.52 16.59
N PHE A 32 3.98 -7.24 16.96
CA PHE A 32 4.04 -6.12 16.03
C PHE A 32 4.51 -4.84 16.70
N LYS A 33 5.45 -4.15 16.03
CA LYS A 33 5.88 -2.80 16.39
C LYS A 33 5.81 -1.89 15.18
N GLY A 34 5.01 -0.83 15.25
CA GLY A 34 4.81 0.08 14.12
C GLY A 34 3.48 0.83 14.18
N TYR A 35 3.17 1.56 13.11
CA TYR A 35 1.87 2.22 12.97
C TYR A 35 0.87 1.31 12.27
N ILE A 36 -0.38 1.39 12.71
CA ILE A 36 -1.53 0.87 11.98
C ILE A 36 -2.46 2.04 11.67
N THR A 37 -2.93 2.11 10.43
CA THR A 37 -3.90 3.11 10.00
C THR A 37 -5.14 2.44 9.44
N LEU A 38 -6.28 3.10 9.57
CA LEU A 38 -7.54 2.68 8.96
C LEU A 38 -8.11 3.85 8.17
N LEU A 39 -8.18 3.68 6.86
CA LEU A 39 -8.85 4.60 5.95
C LEU A 39 -10.20 4.00 5.55
N HIS A 40 -11.29 4.67 5.90
CA HIS A 40 -12.64 4.28 5.49
C HIS A 40 -13.14 5.25 4.41
N THR A 41 -13.37 4.74 3.20
CA THR A 41 -13.84 5.50 2.05
C THR A 41 -15.36 5.62 2.07
N ILE A 42 -15.88 6.58 2.84
CA ILE A 42 -17.34 6.81 3.00
C ILE A 42 -18.01 7.07 1.65
N LYS A 43 -17.37 7.89 0.81
CA LYS A 43 -17.87 8.20 -0.54
C LYS A 43 -16.72 8.35 -1.52
N VAL A 44 -16.84 7.76 -2.70
CA VAL A 44 -15.91 7.91 -3.83
C VAL A 44 -16.57 8.54 -5.05
N VAL A 45 -15.76 9.16 -5.91
CA VAL A 45 -16.21 9.68 -7.21
C VAL A 45 -16.68 8.53 -8.10
N LYS A 46 -15.92 7.44 -8.11
CA LYS A 46 -16.23 6.19 -8.81
C LYS A 46 -15.42 5.04 -8.19
N PRO A 47 -15.90 3.79 -8.28
CA PRO A 47 -15.14 2.63 -7.83
C PRO A 47 -13.77 2.53 -8.52
N LEU A 48 -12.80 1.94 -7.83
CA LEU A 48 -11.51 1.55 -8.40
C LEU A 48 -11.42 0.04 -8.44
N SER A 49 -11.32 -0.51 -9.64
CA SER A 49 -11.02 -1.92 -9.85
C SER A 49 -9.67 -2.07 -10.54
N VAL A 50 -8.95 -3.11 -10.17
CA VAL A 50 -7.66 -3.49 -10.75
C VAL A 50 -7.83 -4.86 -11.39
N ARG A 51 -7.27 -5.02 -12.59
CA ARG A 51 -7.28 -6.30 -13.29
C ARG A 51 -5.99 -7.05 -13.00
N TYR A 52 -6.12 -8.26 -12.49
CA TYR A 52 -5.05 -9.24 -12.34
C TYR A 52 -5.37 -10.41 -13.26
N GLU A 53 -4.61 -10.54 -14.36
CA GLU A 53 -4.87 -11.55 -15.41
C GLU A 53 -6.34 -11.51 -15.89
N ASP A 54 -7.11 -12.56 -15.59
CA ASP A 54 -8.52 -12.70 -15.95
C ASP A 54 -9.51 -12.22 -14.86
N LYS A 55 -9.00 -11.74 -13.73
CA LYS A 55 -9.81 -11.27 -12.59
C LYS A 55 -9.87 -9.77 -12.55
N ASN A 56 -11.06 -9.22 -12.32
CA ASN A 56 -11.25 -7.80 -12.06
C ASN A 56 -11.69 -7.62 -10.60
N ILE A 57 -10.81 -7.06 -9.77
CA ILE A 57 -11.01 -6.93 -8.33
C ILE A 57 -11.33 -5.47 -8.01
N CYS A 58 -12.51 -5.21 -7.44
CA CYS A 58 -12.84 -3.88 -6.92
C CYS A 58 -12.15 -3.68 -5.58
N ILE A 59 -11.22 -2.73 -5.50
CA ILE A 59 -10.37 -2.48 -4.33
C ILE A 59 -10.77 -1.22 -3.56
N VAL A 60 -11.65 -0.39 -4.15
CA VAL A 60 -12.21 0.81 -3.53
C VAL A 60 -13.61 1.03 -4.05
N ASP A 61 -14.56 1.18 -3.15
CA ASP A 61 -15.90 1.70 -3.43
C ASP A 61 -16.42 2.45 -2.19
N ASP A 62 -17.65 2.92 -2.26
CA ASP A 62 -18.37 3.47 -1.11
C ASP A 62 -18.44 2.43 0.04
N GLY A 63 -17.99 2.83 1.23
CA GLY A 63 -17.98 2.01 2.43
C GLY A 63 -16.78 1.05 2.54
N TYR A 64 -15.85 1.04 1.59
CA TYR A 64 -14.66 0.19 1.67
C TYR A 64 -13.68 0.69 2.75
N MET A 65 -12.84 -0.22 3.24
CA MET A 65 -11.83 0.10 4.25
C MET A 65 -10.46 -0.43 3.86
N TRP A 66 -9.43 0.38 4.09
CA TRP A 66 -8.04 0.00 3.96
C TRP A 66 -7.39 0.03 5.34
N LEU A 67 -7.07 -1.15 5.89
CA LEU A 67 -6.27 -1.29 7.10
C LEU A 67 -4.81 -1.45 6.70
N GLN A 68 -3.97 -0.49 7.06
CA GLN A 68 -2.58 -0.44 6.62
C GLN A 68 -1.66 -0.63 7.82
N GLN A 69 -0.66 -1.50 7.68
CA GLN A 69 0.37 -1.73 8.68
C GLN A 69 1.72 -1.22 8.16
N PHE A 70 2.35 -0.37 8.96
CA PHE A 70 3.66 0.22 8.73
C PHE A 70 4.61 -0.28 9.82
N PRO A 71 5.13 -1.52 9.69
CA PRO A 71 6.04 -2.10 10.68
C PRO A 71 7.38 -1.37 10.71
N LEU A 72 7.85 -1.04 11.92
CA LEU A 72 9.10 -0.31 12.14
C LEU A 72 10.30 -1.14 11.66
N GLU A 73 11.30 -0.49 11.05
CA GLU A 73 12.54 -1.12 10.57
C GLU A 73 12.34 -2.27 9.56
N LYS A 74 11.15 -2.36 8.95
CA LYS A 74 10.89 -3.31 7.86
C LYS A 74 10.89 -2.60 6.51
N LYS A 75 11.14 -3.40 5.47
CA LYS A 75 11.18 -2.98 4.06
C LYS A 75 9.88 -3.29 3.32
N HIS A 76 8.77 -3.38 4.04
CA HIS A 76 7.47 -3.54 3.43
C HIS A 76 6.37 -2.92 4.29
N SER A 77 5.27 -2.55 3.64
CA SER A 77 4.00 -2.27 4.31
C SER A 77 2.94 -3.26 3.84
N VAL A 78 1.90 -3.47 4.63
CA VAL A 78 0.76 -4.30 4.24
C VAL A 78 -0.49 -3.44 4.26
N THR A 79 -1.34 -3.55 3.25
CA THR A 79 -2.68 -2.96 3.19
C THR A 79 -3.69 -4.09 3.00
N THR A 80 -4.45 -4.41 4.04
CA THR A 80 -5.63 -5.26 3.93
C THR A 80 -6.81 -4.42 3.47
N MET A 81 -7.38 -4.78 2.32
CA MET A 81 -8.53 -4.09 1.75
C MET A 81 -9.80 -4.87 2.05
N PHE A 82 -10.80 -4.18 2.59
CA PHE A 82 -12.11 -4.74 2.91
C PHE A 82 -13.19 -4.10 2.04
N ASP A 83 -14.15 -4.92 1.60
CA ASP A 83 -15.39 -4.42 0.99
C ASP A 83 -16.30 -3.76 2.04
N ASN A 84 -17.44 -3.24 1.59
CA ASN A 84 -18.42 -2.59 2.47
C ASN A 84 -19.15 -3.55 3.44
N ASN A 85 -19.00 -4.85 3.27
CA ASN A 85 -19.51 -5.88 4.19
C ASN A 85 -18.44 -6.35 5.18
N GLY A 86 -17.20 -5.84 5.07
CA GLY A 86 -16.08 -6.26 5.90
C GLY A 86 -15.39 -7.54 5.43
N ASN A 87 -15.69 -8.05 4.23
CA ASN A 87 -14.96 -9.16 3.66
C ASN A 87 -13.61 -8.68 3.11
N ILE A 88 -12.57 -9.51 3.24
CA ILE A 88 -11.27 -9.21 2.66
C ILE A 88 -11.36 -9.34 1.13
N VAL A 89 -10.97 -8.27 0.45
CA VAL A 89 -10.85 -8.21 -1.01
C VAL A 89 -9.47 -8.70 -1.44
N GLN A 90 -8.42 -8.20 -0.78
CA GLN A 90 -7.02 -8.58 -1.01
C GLN A 90 -6.12 -8.09 0.12
N TRP A 91 -4.92 -8.66 0.19
CA TRP A 91 -3.78 -8.05 0.87
C TRP A 91 -2.81 -7.51 -0.19
N TYR A 92 -2.46 -6.23 -0.06
CA TYR A 92 -1.47 -5.56 -0.91
C TYR A 92 -0.21 -5.33 -0.08
N ILE A 93 0.93 -5.81 -0.55
CA ILE A 93 2.20 -5.70 0.16
C ILE A 93 3.12 -4.83 -0.69
N ASP A 94 3.36 -3.60 -0.24
CA ASP A 94 4.30 -2.68 -0.89
C ASP A 94 5.72 -3.00 -0.43
N VAL A 95 6.66 -3.25 -1.35
CA VAL A 95 8.09 -3.25 -1.03
C VAL A 95 8.59 -1.80 -0.98
N CYS A 96 9.31 -1.47 0.08
CA CYS A 96 9.72 -0.09 0.33
C CYS A 96 11.16 0.00 0.81
N LEU A 97 11.78 1.15 0.55
CA LEU A 97 13.10 1.49 1.08
C LEU A 97 13.05 1.57 2.61
N GLY A 98 11.96 2.13 3.13
CA GLY A 98 11.73 2.22 4.55
C GLY A 98 10.40 2.88 4.88
N ILE A 99 10.10 2.82 6.16
CA ILE A 99 8.92 3.40 6.77
C ILE A 99 9.36 4.54 7.67
N GLY A 100 8.66 5.66 7.57
CA GLY A 100 8.89 6.82 8.41
C GLY A 100 7.58 7.44 8.89
N VAL A 101 7.72 8.54 9.63
CA VAL A 101 6.60 9.30 10.16
C VAL A 101 6.88 10.77 9.92
N ASP A 102 5.88 11.49 9.44
CA ASP A 102 5.95 12.92 9.19
C ASP A 102 4.64 13.56 9.66
N ASN A 103 4.75 14.53 10.58
CA ASN A 103 3.61 15.15 11.28
C ASN A 103 2.62 14.10 11.83
N ASP A 104 3.15 13.12 12.56
CA ASP A 104 2.44 11.95 13.10
C ASP A 104 1.82 11.00 12.07
N ILE A 105 1.94 11.25 10.75
CA ILE A 105 1.38 10.38 9.72
C ILE A 105 2.45 9.40 9.25
N PRO A 106 2.22 8.08 9.33
CA PRO A 106 3.16 7.11 8.79
C PRO A 106 3.19 7.17 7.27
N TYR A 107 4.37 6.96 6.70
CA TYR A 107 4.58 6.85 5.26
C TYR A 107 5.55 5.72 4.94
N LEU A 108 5.53 5.28 3.69
CA LEU A 108 6.58 4.45 3.10
C LEU A 108 7.20 5.15 1.89
N ASP A 109 8.48 4.90 1.65
CA ASP A 109 9.19 5.31 0.43
C ASP A 109 9.23 4.11 -0.53
N ASP A 110 8.46 4.20 -1.60
CA ASP A 110 8.09 3.11 -2.52
C ASP A 110 9.27 2.59 -3.36
N LEU A 111 9.45 1.27 -3.43
CA LEU A 111 10.44 0.61 -4.28
C LEU A 111 9.80 -0.18 -5.45
N TYR A 112 8.64 0.29 -5.91
CA TYR A 112 7.92 -0.19 -7.10
C TYR A 112 7.36 -1.62 -7.00
N LEU A 113 8.15 -2.61 -6.57
CA LEU A 113 7.72 -4.00 -6.51
C LEU A 113 6.63 -4.20 -5.45
N ASP A 114 5.55 -4.86 -5.86
CA ASP A 114 4.41 -5.14 -5.00
C ASP A 114 4.03 -6.63 -5.07
N ILE A 115 3.45 -7.14 -3.98
CA ILE A 115 2.88 -8.49 -3.91
C ILE A 115 1.40 -8.39 -3.53
N ILE A 116 0.55 -9.06 -4.30
CA ILE A 116 -0.88 -9.19 -4.01
C ILE A 116 -1.15 -10.61 -3.56
N LEU A 117 -1.79 -10.76 -2.40
CA LEU A 117 -2.36 -12.03 -1.96
C LEU A 117 -3.89 -11.91 -2.04
N LEU A 118 -4.52 -12.83 -2.76
CA LEU A 118 -5.97 -12.91 -2.86
C LEU A 118 -6.55 -13.84 -1.78
N PRO A 119 -7.84 -13.69 -1.41
CA PRO A 119 -8.52 -14.60 -0.49
C PRO A 119 -8.47 -16.08 -0.90
N SER A 120 -8.30 -16.37 -2.19
CA SER A 120 -8.10 -17.73 -2.71
C SER A 120 -6.75 -18.35 -2.34
N GLY A 121 -5.81 -17.57 -1.78
CA GLY A 121 -4.42 -17.97 -1.54
C GLY A 121 -3.50 -17.75 -2.74
N GLU A 122 -4.01 -17.17 -3.83
CA GLU A 122 -3.22 -16.85 -5.01
C GLU A 122 -2.31 -15.64 -4.74
N VAL A 123 -1.05 -15.76 -5.17
CA VAL A 123 -0.01 -14.74 -5.01
C VAL A 123 0.36 -14.20 -6.37
N ILE A 124 0.29 -12.88 -6.53
CA ILE A 124 0.57 -12.18 -7.78
C ILE A 124 1.69 -11.17 -7.52
N GLN A 125 2.76 -11.26 -8.31
CA GLN A 125 3.79 -10.23 -8.35
C GLN A 125 3.33 -9.09 -9.27
N LYS A 126 3.54 -7.85 -8.83
CA LYS A 126 3.11 -6.66 -9.56
C LYS A 126 4.24 -5.63 -9.63
N ASP A 127 4.27 -4.88 -10.74
CA ASP A 127 5.12 -3.70 -10.98
C ASP A 127 6.64 -3.98 -10.98
N ALA A 128 7.04 -5.22 -11.31
CA ALA A 128 8.43 -5.57 -11.56
C ALA A 128 9.01 -4.91 -12.82
N ASP A 129 8.15 -4.61 -13.80
CA ASP A 129 8.48 -3.80 -14.97
C ASP A 129 8.78 -2.35 -14.58
N GLU A 130 8.00 -1.74 -13.68
CA GLU A 130 8.30 -0.39 -13.16
C GLU A 130 9.63 -0.35 -12.40
N LEU A 131 9.95 -1.41 -11.62
CA LEU A 131 11.24 -1.55 -10.94
C LEU A 131 12.41 -1.63 -11.92
N GLU A 132 12.30 -2.47 -12.96
CA GLU A 132 13.31 -2.60 -14.01
C GLU A 132 13.50 -1.28 -14.77
N GLU A 133 12.41 -0.61 -15.14
CA GLU A 133 12.47 0.71 -15.78
C GLU A 133 13.15 1.75 -14.87
N ALA A 134 12.88 1.74 -13.56
CA ALA A 134 13.53 2.65 -12.62
C ALA A 134 15.05 2.41 -12.55
N PHE A 135 15.48 1.16 -12.61
CA PHE A 135 16.90 0.80 -12.62
C PHE A 135 17.58 1.18 -13.93
N LEU A 136 16.99 0.81 -15.08
CA LEU A 136 17.54 1.12 -16.41
C LEU A 136 17.66 2.63 -16.67
N ASN A 137 16.74 3.43 -16.11
CA ASN A 137 16.77 4.88 -16.22
C ASN A 137 17.65 5.57 -15.14
N GLY A 138 18.32 4.81 -14.28
CA GLY A 138 19.19 5.33 -13.22
C GLY A 138 18.45 6.13 -12.14
N ILE A 139 17.15 5.86 -11.95
CA ILE A 139 16.36 6.44 -10.86
C ILE A 139 16.77 5.80 -9.53
N ILE A 140 17.02 4.48 -9.56
CA ILE A 140 17.58 3.72 -8.44
C ILE A 140 18.90 3.07 -8.86
N ASP A 141 19.78 2.83 -7.90
CA ASP A 141 21.01 2.10 -8.12
C ASP A 141 20.82 0.58 -7.95
N LYS A 142 21.88 -0.18 -8.23
CA LYS A 142 21.90 -1.63 -8.09
C LYS A 142 21.58 -2.07 -6.66
N SER A 143 22.07 -1.36 -5.65
CA SER A 143 21.83 -1.73 -4.25
C SER A 143 20.35 -1.62 -3.88
N LEU A 144 19.66 -0.59 -4.36
CA LEU A 144 18.23 -0.42 -4.16
C LEU A 144 17.42 -1.45 -4.94
N TYR A 145 17.76 -1.68 -6.20
CA TYR A 145 17.14 -2.70 -7.05
C TYR A 145 17.24 -4.10 -6.44
N ASP A 146 18.46 -4.51 -6.05
CA ASP A 146 18.71 -5.82 -5.44
C ASP A 146 18.03 -5.96 -4.07
N SER A 147 17.72 -4.84 -3.39
CA SER A 147 17.04 -4.88 -2.09
C SER A 147 15.51 -4.91 -2.17
N ALA A 148 14.96 -4.64 -3.36
CA ALA A 148 13.53 -4.79 -3.62
C ALA A 148 13.16 -6.26 -3.87
N TRP A 149 14.07 -7.01 -4.50
CA TRP A 149 13.98 -8.46 -4.72
C TRP A 149 14.38 -9.29 -3.48
#